data_AF-A0A1Y1WNK1-F1
#
_entry.id   AF-A0A1Y1WNK1-F1
#
_cell.length_a   1.000
_cell.length_b   1.000
_cell.length_c   1.000
_cell.angle_alpha   90.00
_cell.angle_beta   90.00
_cell.angle_gamma   90.00
#
_symmetry.space_group_name_H-M   'P 1'
#
loop_
_entity.id
_entity.type
_entity.pdbx_description
1 polymer ?
#
loop_
_entity_poly.entity_id
_entity_poly.type
_entity_poly.pdbx_seq_one_letter_code
_entity_poly.pdbx_strand_id
1 'polypeptide(L)'
;MRWKVVSWIEIIKVVARLSLLKLSGRRMVTGTVVPERLVDPARSRCGRASATEGNADLGGFVTAEAREPEKVAPALSLIRKYGPMGLAGELLFILRPIIYVLSLRKMGKRDWRPWALSLVVELASRQLIRTDLRPASGSERTVEKDELSRRKWLFLYYLLRSPFFDRFTESRLTRVADWCNNKPLLSLLGALIQDYQPLWQQYYFYTAAS
;
A
#
# COMPACT_ATOMS: atom_id res chain seq x y z
N MET A 1 27.56 9.73 14.86
CA MET A 1 27.66 8.51 14.03
C MET A 1 26.31 7.90 13.62
N ARG A 2 25.26 7.95 14.45
CA ARG A 2 23.90 7.41 14.15
C ARG A 2 23.33 7.79 12.78
N TRP A 3 23.43 9.05 12.37
CA TRP A 3 22.92 9.52 11.06
C TRP A 3 23.69 9.01 9.84
N LYS A 4 24.96 8.64 10.00
CA LYS A 4 25.77 8.08 8.90
C LYS A 4 25.28 6.67 8.58
N VAL A 5 25.06 5.84 9.60
CA VAL A 5 24.55 4.47 9.46
C VAL A 5 23.16 4.44 8.83
N VAL A 6 22.24 5.27 9.32
CA VAL A 6 20.87 5.36 8.75
C VAL A 6 20.91 5.74 7.27
N SER A 7 21.74 6.73 6.90
CA SER A 7 21.89 7.11 5.50
C SER A 7 22.49 6.00 4.64
N TRP A 8 23.50 5.26 5.14
CA TRP A 8 24.07 4.12 4.43
C TRP A 8 23.06 3.01 4.18
N ILE A 9 22.25 2.67 5.19
CA ILE A 9 21.19 1.65 5.07
C ILE A 9 20.17 2.07 4.00
N GLU A 10 19.71 3.32 4.03
CA GLU A 10 18.75 3.81 3.03
C GLU A 10 19.36 3.85 1.62
N ILE A 11 20.64 4.23 1.48
CA ILE A 11 21.34 4.19 0.18
C ILE A 11 21.38 2.75 -0.36
N ILE A 12 21.72 1.77 0.48
CA ILE A 12 21.76 0.35 0.08
C ILE A 12 20.37 -0.11 -0.39
N LYS A 13 19.29 0.21 0.34
CA LYS A 13 17.92 -0.11 -0.08
C LYS A 13 17.55 0.51 -1.42
N VAL A 14 17.93 1.77 -1.64
CA VAL A 14 17.69 2.47 -2.90
C VAL A 14 18.42 1.80 -4.06
N VAL A 15 19.71 1.48 -3.87
CA VAL A 15 20.50 0.77 -4.89
C VAL A 15 19.90 -0.60 -5.19
N ALA A 16 19.51 -1.37 -4.17
CA ALA A 16 18.87 -2.66 -4.36
C ALA A 16 17.56 -2.55 -5.16
N ARG A 17 16.70 -1.57 -4.84
CA ARG A 17 15.46 -1.31 -5.59
C ARG A 17 15.69 -0.85 -7.02
N LEU A 18 16.72 -0.04 -7.27
CA LEU A 18 17.12 0.35 -8.63
C LEU A 18 17.60 -0.86 -9.44
N SER A 19 18.39 -1.75 -8.82
CA SER A 19 18.82 -3.00 -9.44
C SER A 19 17.62 -3.89 -9.78
N LEU A 20 16.64 -4.01 -8.87
CA LEU A 20 15.39 -4.73 -9.14
C LEU A 20 14.58 -4.11 -10.29
N LEU A 21 14.50 -2.78 -10.36
CA LEU A 21 13.80 -2.09 -11.46
C LEU A 21 14.47 -2.37 -12.82
N LYS A 22 15.81 -2.43 -12.85
CA LYS A 22 16.58 -2.80 -14.04
C LYS A 22 16.33 -4.25 -14.45
N LEU A 23 16.39 -5.18 -13.50
CA LEU A 23 16.15 -6.61 -13.72
C LEU A 23 14.69 -6.91 -14.13
N SER A 24 13.74 -6.12 -13.62
CA SER A 24 12.31 -6.25 -13.95
C SER A 24 11.94 -5.66 -15.31
N GLY A 25 12.90 -5.05 -16.02
CA GLY A 25 12.67 -4.51 -17.37
C GLY A 25 11.67 -3.35 -17.40
N ARG A 26 11.77 -2.42 -16.44
CA ARG A 26 10.91 -1.21 -16.30
C ARG A 26 9.46 -1.50 -15.92
N ARG A 27 9.21 -2.60 -15.19
CA ARG A 27 7.90 -2.95 -14.65
C ARG A 27 7.79 -2.54 -13.18
N MET A 28 6.56 -2.42 -12.70
CA MET A 28 6.26 -2.12 -11.30
C MET A 28 6.89 -3.15 -10.38
N VAL A 29 7.67 -2.69 -9.40
CA VAL A 29 8.24 -3.56 -8.35
C VAL A 29 7.11 -3.85 -7.38
N THR A 30 6.39 -4.96 -7.58
CA THR A 30 5.29 -5.39 -6.72
C THR A 30 5.82 -5.88 -5.37
N GLY A 31 5.11 -5.56 -4.28
CA GLY A 31 5.24 -6.40 -3.09
C GLY A 31 4.79 -7.81 -3.46
N THR A 32 5.36 -8.86 -2.87
CA THR A 32 4.87 -10.23 -3.10
C THR A 32 3.40 -10.27 -2.72
N VAL A 33 2.52 -10.14 -3.72
CA VAL A 33 1.13 -10.53 -3.59
C VAL A 33 1.23 -12.04 -3.57
N VAL A 34 1.18 -12.61 -2.37
CA VAL A 34 0.90 -14.05 -2.26
C VAL A 34 -0.44 -14.18 -2.95
N PRO A 35 -0.53 -14.84 -4.11
CA PRO A 35 -1.82 -15.07 -4.74
C PRO A 35 -2.64 -15.81 -3.69
N GLU A 36 -3.73 -15.20 -3.25
CA GLU A 36 -4.67 -15.86 -2.37
C GLU A 36 -5.06 -17.14 -3.10
N ARG A 37 -4.65 -18.30 -2.57
CA ARG A 37 -5.02 -19.60 -3.14
C ARG A 37 -6.52 -19.76 -2.91
N LEU A 38 -7.34 -19.14 -3.73
CA LEU A 38 -8.80 -19.29 -3.74
C LEU A 38 -9.24 -20.63 -4.34
N VAL A 39 -8.34 -21.62 -4.39
CA VAL A 39 -8.66 -22.99 -4.76
C VAL A 39 -8.29 -23.89 -3.60
N ASP A 40 -9.23 -24.06 -2.68
CA ASP A 40 -9.19 -25.16 -1.73
C ASP A 40 -9.54 -26.46 -2.46
N PRO A 41 -8.60 -27.40 -2.65
CA PRO A 41 -8.89 -28.69 -3.29
C PRO A 41 -9.83 -29.57 -2.44
N ALA A 42 -10.19 -29.12 -1.23
CA ALA A 42 -11.16 -29.76 -0.37
C ALA A 42 -12.61 -29.50 -0.83
N ARG A 43 -12.90 -28.35 -1.46
CA ARG A 43 -14.26 -27.99 -1.90
C ARG A 43 -14.73 -28.83 -3.09
N SER A 44 -13.80 -29.25 -3.96
CA SER A 44 -14.07 -30.14 -5.10
C SER A 44 -14.27 -31.62 -4.73
N ARG A 45 -13.99 -31.99 -3.47
CA ARG A 45 -14.26 -33.35 -2.96
C ARG A 45 -15.68 -33.50 -2.41
N CYS A 46 -16.32 -32.40 -1.99
CA CYS A 46 -17.67 -32.40 -1.43
C CYS A 46 -18.78 -32.52 -2.51
N GLY A 47 -18.49 -32.18 -3.77
CA GLY A 47 -19.39 -32.41 -4.91
C GLY A 47 -19.29 -33.81 -5.55
N ARG A 48 -18.41 -34.70 -5.06
CA ARG A 48 -18.11 -36.00 -5.67
C ARG A 48 -19.08 -37.13 -5.27
N ALA A 49 -20.21 -36.81 -4.65
CA ALA A 49 -21.20 -37.82 -4.29
C ALA A 49 -22.26 -38.07 -5.38
N SER A 50 -22.29 -37.29 -6.47
CA SER A 50 -23.30 -37.45 -7.52
C SER A 50 -22.82 -36.96 -8.89
N ALA A 51 -22.10 -37.79 -9.66
CA ALA A 51 -21.98 -37.67 -11.12
C ALA A 51 -21.10 -38.78 -11.70
N THR A 52 -21.70 -39.92 -12.00
CA THR A 52 -21.17 -40.93 -12.93
C THR A 52 -21.48 -40.47 -14.36
N GLU A 53 -20.82 -39.42 -14.89
CA GLU A 53 -20.84 -39.06 -16.34
C GLU A 53 -19.86 -37.92 -16.79
N GLY A 54 -18.79 -37.64 -16.04
CA GLY A 54 -18.08 -36.34 -16.12
C GLY A 54 -16.72 -36.26 -16.86
N ASN A 55 -16.37 -37.12 -17.82
CA ASN A 55 -15.03 -37.05 -18.44
C ASN A 55 -14.91 -35.99 -19.54
N ALA A 56 -16.00 -35.65 -20.24
CA ALA A 56 -16.02 -34.57 -21.24
C ALA A 56 -16.08 -33.17 -20.59
N ASP A 57 -16.70 -33.05 -19.43
CA ASP A 57 -16.96 -31.78 -18.74
C ASP A 57 -15.72 -31.26 -17.99
N LEU A 58 -14.89 -32.15 -17.45
CA LEU A 58 -13.57 -31.80 -16.89
C LEU A 58 -12.64 -31.18 -17.95
N GLY A 59 -12.68 -31.71 -19.17
CA GLY A 59 -11.90 -31.16 -20.30
C GLY A 59 -12.35 -29.74 -20.65
N GLY A 60 -13.66 -29.51 -20.69
CA GLY A 60 -14.27 -28.19 -20.92
C GLY A 60 -13.98 -27.19 -19.79
N PHE A 61 -14.03 -27.63 -18.54
CA PHE A 61 -13.71 -26.79 -17.37
C PHE A 61 -12.22 -26.45 -17.32
N VAL A 62 -11.32 -27.41 -17.55
CA VAL A 62 -9.86 -27.17 -17.59
C VAL A 62 -9.49 -26.27 -18.77
N THR A 63 -10.14 -26.42 -19.92
CA THR A 63 -9.90 -25.55 -21.09
C THR A 63 -10.55 -24.18 -20.98
N ALA A 64 -11.70 -24.04 -20.30
CA ALA A 64 -12.34 -22.75 -20.01
C ALA A 64 -11.56 -21.96 -18.94
N GLU A 65 -11.09 -22.64 -17.89
CA GLU A 65 -10.27 -22.06 -16.82
C GLU A 65 -8.85 -21.70 -17.31
N ALA A 66 -8.26 -22.52 -18.20
CA ALA A 66 -6.99 -22.22 -18.87
C ALA A 66 -7.11 -21.08 -19.89
N ARG A 67 -8.34 -20.68 -20.25
CA ARG A 67 -8.61 -19.56 -21.17
C ARG A 67 -8.49 -18.21 -20.50
N GLU A 68 -8.34 -18.15 -19.18
CA GLU A 68 -8.00 -16.94 -18.43
C GLU A 68 -6.49 -16.69 -18.58
N PRO A 69 -6.03 -15.77 -19.47
CA PRO A 69 -4.61 -15.51 -19.68
C PRO A 69 -3.91 -14.95 -18.43
N GLU A 70 -4.70 -14.55 -17.43
CA GLU A 70 -4.26 -14.12 -16.11
C GLU A 70 -3.65 -15.28 -15.28
N LYS A 71 -4.08 -16.52 -15.51
CA LYS A 71 -3.64 -17.70 -14.74
C LYS A 71 -2.39 -18.42 -15.28
N VAL A 72 -2.07 -18.25 -16.57
CA VAL A 72 -1.02 -19.04 -17.26
C VAL A 72 0.22 -18.19 -17.60
N ALA A 73 0.09 -16.88 -17.70
CA ALA A 73 1.20 -16.02 -18.07
C ALA A 73 2.13 -15.76 -16.85
N PRO A 74 3.47 -15.73 -17.02
CA PRO A 74 4.38 -15.46 -15.91
C PRO A 74 4.01 -14.10 -15.28
N ALA A 75 3.92 -14.04 -13.94
CA ALA A 75 3.37 -12.89 -13.19
C ALA A 75 3.85 -11.50 -13.69
N LEU A 76 5.12 -11.42 -14.12
CA LEU A 76 5.70 -10.19 -14.67
C LEU A 76 5.08 -9.77 -16.01
N SER A 77 4.66 -10.71 -16.87
CA SER A 77 4.04 -10.46 -18.18
C SER A 77 2.63 -9.89 -18.11
N LEU A 78 1.95 -10.00 -16.96
CA LEU A 78 0.67 -9.34 -16.74
C LEU A 78 0.83 -7.84 -16.48
N ILE A 79 2.03 -7.40 -16.07
CA ILE A 79 2.31 -6.02 -15.66
C ILE A 79 2.81 -5.21 -16.86
N ARG A 80 2.22 -4.04 -17.07
CA ARG A 80 2.60 -3.11 -18.12
C ARG A 80 4.01 -2.56 -17.86
N LYS A 81 4.78 -2.38 -18.94
CA LYS A 81 6.04 -1.62 -18.86
C LYS A 81 5.71 -0.15 -18.69
N TYR A 82 6.44 0.55 -17.82
CA TYR A 82 6.30 1.99 -17.69
C TYR A 82 6.86 2.73 -18.90
N GLY A 83 6.15 3.77 -19.33
CA GLY A 83 6.67 4.82 -20.20
C GLY A 83 7.60 5.77 -19.42
N PRO A 84 8.09 6.84 -20.09
CA PRO A 84 9.05 7.76 -19.48
C PRO A 84 8.51 8.47 -18.24
N MET A 85 7.21 8.79 -18.21
CA MET A 85 6.56 9.46 -17.08
C MET A 85 6.37 8.51 -15.90
N GLY A 86 6.03 7.25 -16.18
CA GLY A 86 5.90 6.19 -15.18
C GLY A 86 7.25 5.84 -14.55
N LEU A 87 8.32 5.80 -15.35
CA LEU A 87 9.69 5.63 -14.87
C LEU A 87 10.13 6.75 -13.95
N ALA A 88 9.87 8.01 -14.31
CA ALA A 88 10.17 9.16 -13.46
C ALA A 88 9.43 9.06 -12.13
N GLY A 89 8.16 8.64 -12.16
CA GLY A 89 7.37 8.40 -10.95
C GLY A 89 7.92 7.28 -10.07
N GLU A 90 8.34 6.15 -10.65
CA GLU A 90 8.99 5.05 -9.91
C GLU A 90 10.34 5.44 -9.33
N LEU A 91 11.17 6.17 -10.09
CA LEU A 91 12.44 6.70 -9.58
C LEU A 91 12.21 7.61 -8.38
N LEU A 92 11.23 8.50 -8.46
CA LEU A 92 10.86 9.39 -7.36
C LEU A 92 10.36 8.61 -6.13
N PHE A 93 9.60 7.51 -6.34
CA PHE A 93 9.18 6.60 -5.27
C PHE A 93 10.37 5.92 -4.59
N ILE A 94 11.31 5.42 -5.39
CA ILE A 94 12.52 4.73 -4.91
C ILE A 94 13.41 5.70 -4.13
N LEU A 95 13.52 6.96 -4.54
CA LEU A 95 14.33 7.98 -3.88
C LEU A 95 13.72 8.53 -2.57
N ARG A 96 12.44 8.27 -2.31
CA ARG A 96 11.73 8.74 -1.11
C ARG A 96 12.50 8.61 0.21
N PRO A 97 13.05 7.45 0.60
CA PRO A 97 13.77 7.32 1.87
C PRO A 97 14.97 8.28 1.97
N ILE A 98 15.67 8.53 0.86
CA ILE A 98 16.77 9.49 0.83
C ILE A 98 16.23 10.91 1.02
N ILE A 99 15.16 11.27 0.31
CA ILE A 99 14.52 12.59 0.44
C ILE A 99 14.04 12.80 1.88
N TYR A 100 13.43 11.78 2.49
CA TYR A 100 13.01 11.80 3.88
C TYR A 100 14.18 12.01 4.83
N VAL A 101 15.28 11.23 4.72
CA VAL A 101 16.46 11.40 5.58
C VAL A 101 17.11 12.76 5.42
N LEU A 102 17.20 13.30 4.19
CA LEU A 102 17.71 14.64 3.93
C LEU A 102 16.82 15.72 4.57
N SER A 103 15.50 15.58 4.46
CA SER A 103 14.56 16.49 5.09
C SER A 103 14.62 16.45 6.62
N LEU A 104 14.80 15.26 7.20
CA LEU A 104 14.98 15.06 8.64
C LEU A 104 16.30 15.66 9.15
N ARG A 105 17.34 15.70 8.31
CA ARG A 105 18.61 16.40 8.62
C ARG A 105 18.46 17.91 8.59
N LYS A 106 17.67 18.46 7.66
CA LYS A 106 17.50 19.92 7.48
C LYS A 106 16.50 20.53 8.46
N MET A 107 15.39 19.85 8.70
CA MET A 107 14.25 20.38 9.46
C MET A 107 14.16 19.77 10.88
N GLY A 108 14.97 18.76 11.19
CA GLY A 108 14.98 18.12 12.50
C GLY A 108 13.90 17.05 12.65
N LYS A 109 14.06 16.23 13.70
CA LYS A 109 13.24 15.02 13.94
C LYS A 109 11.85 15.29 14.53
N ARG A 110 11.64 16.45 15.14
CA ARG A 110 10.38 16.84 15.81
C ARG A 110 9.43 17.60 14.89
N ASP A 111 9.88 17.94 13.69
CA ASP A 111 9.06 18.69 12.73
C ASP A 111 8.22 17.72 11.88
N TRP A 112 6.98 18.13 11.59
CA TRP A 112 6.07 17.42 10.68
C TRP A 112 6.42 17.64 9.20
N ARG A 113 7.27 18.64 8.90
CA ARG A 113 7.62 19.04 7.53
C ARG A 113 8.35 17.95 6.74
N PRO A 114 9.35 17.22 7.29
CA PRO A 114 9.93 16.03 6.65
C PRO A 114 8.90 14.97 6.26
N TRP A 115 7.93 14.74 7.14
CA TRP A 115 6.84 13.81 6.90
C TRP A 115 5.92 14.31 5.77
N ALA A 116 5.54 15.59 5.79
CA ALA A 116 4.74 16.20 4.72
C ALA A 116 5.48 16.28 3.39
N LEU A 117 6.81 16.47 3.39
CA LEU A 117 7.60 16.43 2.17
C LEU A 117 7.60 15.02 1.56
N SER A 118 7.78 13.98 2.39
CA SER A 118 7.65 12.59 1.95
C SER A 118 6.26 12.30 1.36
N LEU A 119 5.22 12.90 1.94
CA LEU A 119 3.85 12.85 1.41
C LEU A 119 3.74 13.44 0.01
N VAL A 120 4.29 14.65 -0.18
CA VAL A 120 4.26 15.34 -1.47
C VAL A 120 5.02 14.53 -2.52
N VAL A 121 6.19 13.97 -2.17
CA VAL A 121 6.96 13.09 -3.04
C VAL A 121 6.17 11.84 -3.44
N GLU A 122 5.46 11.24 -2.48
CA GLU A 122 4.58 10.11 -2.73
C GLU A 122 3.43 10.44 -3.67
N LEU A 123 2.74 11.56 -3.43
CA LEU A 123 1.64 12.01 -4.30
C LEU A 123 2.16 12.36 -5.69
N ALA A 124 3.27 13.07 -5.81
CA ALA A 124 3.89 13.42 -7.08
C ALA A 124 4.28 12.16 -7.88
N SER A 125 4.94 11.19 -7.24
CA SER A 125 5.27 9.91 -7.84
C SER A 125 4.03 9.18 -8.36
N ARG A 126 2.95 9.12 -7.58
CA ARG A 126 1.69 8.48 -7.97
C ARG A 126 0.99 9.22 -9.12
N GLN A 127 1.04 10.54 -9.14
CA GLN A 127 0.45 11.33 -10.23
C GLN A 127 1.20 11.07 -11.55
N LEU A 128 2.53 10.98 -11.51
CA LEU A 128 3.36 10.63 -12.67
C LEU A 128 3.06 9.20 -13.16
N ILE A 129 2.96 8.24 -12.24
CA ILE A 129 2.60 6.85 -12.57
C ILE A 129 1.18 6.78 -13.16
N ARG A 130 0.20 7.48 -12.59
CA ARG A 130 -1.18 7.50 -13.09
C ARG A 130 -1.32 8.12 -14.47
N THR A 131 -0.58 9.19 -14.74
CA THR A 131 -0.60 9.85 -16.05
C THR A 131 -0.01 8.95 -17.13
N ASP A 132 1.05 8.20 -16.80
CA ASP A 132 1.62 7.19 -17.68
C ASP A 132 0.65 6.01 -17.87
N LEU A 133 0.11 5.46 -16.77
CA LEU A 133 -0.81 4.32 -16.72
C LEU A 133 -2.21 4.59 -17.30
N ARG A 134 -2.51 5.82 -17.72
CA ARG A 134 -3.76 6.12 -18.41
C ARG A 134 -3.90 5.20 -19.64
N PRO A 135 -5.00 4.44 -19.76
CA PRO A 135 -5.19 3.53 -20.86
C PRO A 135 -5.38 4.32 -22.15
N ALA A 136 -4.47 4.13 -23.12
CA ALA A 136 -4.70 4.57 -24.51
C ALA A 136 -5.77 3.70 -25.21
N SER A 137 -6.06 2.51 -24.65
CA SER A 137 -7.10 1.58 -25.06
C SER A 137 -7.65 0.92 -23.79
N GLY A 138 -8.97 0.93 -23.60
CA GLY A 138 -9.72 0.78 -22.33
C GLY A 138 -9.63 -0.54 -21.57
N SER A 139 -8.52 -1.28 -21.63
CA SER A 139 -8.28 -2.47 -20.81
C SER A 139 -7.61 -2.09 -19.50
N GLU A 140 -8.40 -1.65 -18.51
CA GLU A 140 -7.92 -1.47 -17.14
C GLU A 140 -7.74 -2.84 -16.46
N ARG A 141 -6.50 -3.35 -16.37
CA ARG A 141 -6.22 -4.61 -15.66
C ARG A 141 -6.40 -4.41 -14.14
N THR A 142 -7.23 -5.25 -13.54
CA THR A 142 -7.62 -5.28 -12.11
C THR A 142 -6.40 -5.37 -11.19
N VAL A 143 -5.43 -6.21 -11.53
CA VAL A 143 -4.23 -6.47 -10.71
C VAL A 143 -3.39 -5.21 -10.42
N GLU A 144 -3.19 -4.33 -11.40
CA GLU A 144 -2.43 -3.09 -11.20
C GLU A 144 -3.18 -2.11 -10.28
N LYS A 145 -4.51 -2.04 -10.43
CA LYS A 145 -5.37 -1.23 -9.57
C LYS A 145 -5.40 -1.74 -8.14
N ASP A 146 -5.41 -3.05 -7.94
CA ASP A 146 -5.44 -3.68 -6.62
C ASP A 146 -4.13 -3.44 -5.87
N GLU A 147 -2.98 -3.59 -6.55
CA GLU A 147 -1.69 -3.27 -5.96
C GLU A 147 -1.56 -1.76 -5.66
N LEU A 148 -2.05 -0.87 -6.53
CA LEU A 148 -2.10 0.58 -6.25
C LEU A 148 -3.02 0.92 -5.08
N SER A 149 -4.17 0.26 -4.96
CA SER A 149 -5.14 0.45 -3.89
C SER A 149 -4.58 -0.03 -2.56
N ARG A 150 -3.92 -1.19 -2.53
CA ARG A 150 -3.20 -1.69 -1.36
C ARG A 150 -2.10 -0.72 -0.91
N ARG A 151 -1.28 -0.22 -1.85
CA ARG A 151 -0.27 0.81 -1.56
C ARG A 151 -0.90 2.09 -1.02
N LYS A 152 -2.09 2.47 -1.50
CA LYS A 152 -2.84 3.61 -1.00
C LYS A 152 -3.31 3.39 0.44
N TRP A 153 -3.87 2.23 0.75
CA TRP A 153 -4.31 1.89 2.09
C TRP A 153 -3.16 1.79 3.08
N LEU A 154 -2.09 1.06 2.75
CA LEU A 154 -0.89 0.99 3.59
C LEU A 154 -0.32 2.38 3.87
N PHE A 155 -0.27 3.23 2.85
CA PHE A 155 0.14 4.62 3.02
C PHE A 155 -0.82 5.43 3.91
N LEU A 156 -2.14 5.27 3.77
CA LEU A 156 -3.13 5.92 4.64
C LEU A 156 -2.97 5.45 6.10
N TYR A 157 -2.65 4.17 6.33
CA TYR A 157 -2.31 3.66 7.66
C TYR A 157 -1.01 4.27 8.19
N TYR A 158 0.03 4.41 7.36
CA TYR A 158 1.26 5.13 7.71
C TYR A 158 1.04 6.64 7.88
N LEU A 159 0.03 7.22 7.22
CA LEU A 159 -0.33 8.63 7.33
C LEU A 159 -0.95 8.91 8.70
N LEU A 160 -1.83 8.00 9.15
CA LEU A 160 -2.50 8.12 10.44
C LEU A 160 -1.52 7.94 11.62
N ARG A 161 -0.30 7.44 11.37
CA ARG A 161 0.80 7.36 12.35
C ARG A 161 1.32 8.77 12.71
N SER A 162 1.84 8.95 13.92
CA SER A 162 2.52 10.19 14.37
C SER A 162 3.53 10.64 13.31
N PRO A 163 3.52 11.92 12.84
CA PRO A 163 3.11 13.17 13.52
C PRO A 163 1.74 13.75 13.11
N PHE A 164 0.99 13.12 12.21
CA PHE A 164 -0.31 13.63 11.78
C PHE A 164 -1.36 13.52 12.89
N PHE A 165 -1.36 12.38 13.58
CA PHE A 165 -2.27 12.13 14.70
C PHE A 165 -2.12 13.20 15.78
N ASP A 166 -0.90 13.40 16.28
CA ASP A 166 -0.61 14.29 17.41
C ASP A 166 -0.92 15.78 17.13
N ARG A 167 -0.79 16.24 15.88
CA ARG A 167 -1.06 17.67 15.56
C ARG A 167 -2.47 17.93 15.03
N PHE A 168 -2.94 17.10 14.11
CA PHE A 168 -4.18 17.36 13.38
C PHE A 168 -5.33 16.53 13.90
N THR A 169 -5.12 15.23 14.13
CA THR A 169 -6.21 14.35 14.55
C THR A 169 -6.57 14.58 16.02
N GLU A 170 -5.60 14.72 16.92
CA GLU A 170 -5.84 14.94 18.35
C GLU A 170 -6.69 16.20 18.60
N SER A 171 -6.30 17.32 18.00
CA SER A 171 -7.03 18.60 18.15
C SER A 171 -8.42 18.61 17.52
N ARG A 172 -8.67 17.74 16.53
CA ARG A 172 -9.99 17.57 15.90
C ARG A 172 -10.83 16.56 16.65
N LEU A 173 -10.21 15.49 17.13
CA LEU A 173 -10.85 14.43 17.89
C LEU A 173 -11.39 14.96 19.21
N THR A 174 -10.61 15.78 19.94
CA THR A 174 -11.11 16.44 21.16
C THR A 174 -12.29 17.36 20.85
N ARG A 175 -12.22 18.18 19.80
CA ARG A 175 -13.36 19.03 19.38
C ARG A 175 -14.60 18.23 18.99
N VAL A 176 -14.42 17.10 18.31
CA VAL A 176 -15.53 16.22 17.92
C VAL A 176 -16.08 15.50 19.15
N ALA A 177 -15.23 15.06 20.07
CA ALA A 177 -15.63 14.45 21.33
C ALA A 177 -16.42 15.44 22.19
N ASP A 178 -15.93 16.68 22.34
CA ASP A 178 -16.60 17.76 23.05
C ASP A 178 -17.94 18.13 22.39
N TRP A 179 -17.99 18.15 21.06
CA TRP A 179 -19.22 18.37 20.31
C TRP A 179 -20.24 17.24 20.49
N CYS A 180 -19.78 15.98 20.49
CA CYS A 180 -20.62 14.81 20.78
C CYS A 180 -21.11 14.83 22.23
N ASN A 181 -20.26 15.25 23.18
CA ASN A 181 -20.60 15.33 24.60
C ASN A 181 -21.68 16.39 24.87
N ASN A 182 -21.67 17.49 24.11
CA ASN A 182 -22.67 18.55 24.20
C ASN A 182 -24.05 18.17 23.63
N LYS A 183 -24.23 16.97 23.06
CA LYS A 183 -25.53 16.49 22.57
C LYS A 183 -25.98 15.26 23.38
N PRO A 184 -27.20 15.26 23.96
CA PRO A 184 -27.65 14.20 24.87
C PRO A 184 -27.73 12.80 24.22
N LEU A 185 -27.90 12.73 22.90
CA LEU A 185 -27.90 11.47 22.13
C LEU A 185 -26.50 10.95 21.80
N LEU A 186 -25.49 11.81 21.76
CA LEU A 186 -24.13 11.46 21.32
C LEU A 186 -23.11 11.54 22.45
N SER A 187 -23.54 11.85 23.68
CA SER A 187 -22.65 12.00 24.82
C SER A 187 -21.93 10.72 25.21
N LEU A 188 -22.57 9.56 25.02
CA LEU A 188 -21.95 8.24 25.19
C LEU A 188 -20.76 8.04 24.24
N LEU A 189 -20.89 8.49 22.99
CA LEU A 189 -19.80 8.44 22.01
C LEU A 189 -18.68 9.43 22.35
N GLY A 190 -19.03 10.63 22.84
CA GLY A 190 -18.05 11.61 23.32
C GLY A 190 -17.23 11.08 24.51
N ALA A 191 -17.90 10.48 25.50
CA ALA A 191 -17.27 9.86 26.66
C ALA A 191 -16.37 8.68 26.26
N LEU A 192 -16.86 7.78 25.40
CA LEU A 192 -16.08 6.66 24.87
C LEU A 192 -14.81 7.15 24.15
N ILE A 193 -14.90 8.21 23.34
CA ILE A 193 -13.72 8.75 22.63
C ILE A 193 -12.71 9.35 23.61
N GLN A 194 -13.16 10.08 24.63
CA GLN A 194 -12.28 10.65 25.66
C GLN A 194 -11.59 9.57 26.50
N ASP A 195 -12.31 8.51 26.87
CA ASP A 195 -11.78 7.40 27.67
C ASP A 195 -10.72 6.58 26.90
N TYR A 196 -10.86 6.45 25.57
CA TYR A 196 -9.92 5.71 24.73
C TYR A 196 -8.72 6.53 24.25
N GLN A 197 -8.78 7.87 24.27
CA GLN A 197 -7.69 8.75 23.88
C GLN A 197 -6.33 8.44 24.59
N PRO A 198 -6.26 8.35 25.94
CA PRO A 198 -5.01 8.03 26.62
C PRO A 198 -4.52 6.61 26.33
N LEU A 199 -5.44 5.66 26.13
CA LEU A 199 -5.15 4.27 25.77
C LEU A 199 -4.45 4.17 24.41
N TRP A 200 -4.93 4.91 23.41
CA TRP A 200 -4.29 4.97 22.09
C TRP A 200 -2.89 5.57 22.17
N GLN A 201 -2.70 6.65 22.93
CA GLN A 201 -1.38 7.23 23.12
C GLN A 201 -0.42 6.20 23.74
N GLN A 202 -0.82 5.53 24.82
CA GLN A 202 0.04 4.60 25.55
C GLN A 202 0.40 3.34 24.75
N TYR A 203 -0.56 2.71 24.08
CA TYR A 203 -0.34 1.48 23.30
C TYR A 203 0.47 1.77 22.02
N TYR A 204 0.24 2.92 21.40
CA TYR A 204 0.87 3.30 20.16
C TYR A 204 2.32 3.74 20.36
N PHE A 205 2.66 4.46 21.44
CA PHE A 205 4.06 4.81 21.74
C PHE A 205 4.91 3.59 22.15
N TYR A 206 4.31 2.58 22.82
CA TYR A 206 5.00 1.36 23.20
C TYR A 206 5.32 0.46 22.00
N THR A 207 4.34 0.25 21.11
CA THR A 207 4.49 -0.62 19.92
C THR A 207 5.15 0.08 18.73
N ALA A 208 5.23 1.41 18.71
CA ALA A 208 5.92 2.16 17.68
C ALA A 208 7.42 2.32 17.91
N ALA A 209 7.92 1.99 19.11
CA ALA A 209 9.32 2.09 19.51
C ALA A 209 10.16 0.82 19.21
N SER A 210 9.55 -0.25 18.70
CA SER A 210 10.25 -1.49 18.28
C SER A 210 10.54 -1.51 16.78
#